data_AF-A0A968NW46-F1
#
_entry.id   AF-A0A968NW46-F1
#
_cell.length_a   1.000
_cell.length_b   1.000
_cell.length_c   1.000
_cell.angle_alpha   90.00
_cell.angle_beta   90.00
_cell.angle_gamma   90.00
#
_symmetry.space_group_name_H-M   'P 1'
#
loop_
_entity.id
_entity.type
_entity.pdbx_description
1 polymer ?
#
loop_
_entity_poly.entity_id
_entity_poly.type
_entity_poly.pdbx_seq_one_letter_code
_entity_poly.pdbx_strand_id
1 'polypeptide(L)'
;VAASIRFRRSSKKPQDVEEWLMDNFGRRSQFAALYYPWIQVPNPRDNGKPTLVPPCGHMMGIWCRTDESRGIHKAPANEVPRGVIGLAYDTNFREQELLNPQGINCIRKFRDRGTLVWGARTLTEKADTDWRYISVRRLMSYISKSIEQGTQWAVFEPNDEDLWARVTRTVKNFLERIWREGALFGSSPEEAFYVKCDAELNTPETMKLGLLYVEVGIAPVRPAEFVVFRISQWDPTQEQG
;
A
#
# COMPACT_ATOMS: atom_id res chain seq x y z
N VAL A 1 -7.54 -1.95 5.92
CA VAL A 1 -7.92 -2.79 7.08
C VAL A 1 -7.15 -4.09 6.96
N ALA A 2 -6.33 -4.48 7.94
CA ALA A 2 -5.62 -5.76 7.90
C ALA A 2 -6.56 -6.86 8.42
N ALA A 3 -7.34 -7.47 7.51
CA ALA A 3 -8.21 -8.58 7.87
C ALA A 3 -7.42 -9.89 7.89
N SER A 4 -7.31 -10.51 9.06
CA SER A 4 -6.85 -11.90 9.16
C SER A 4 -8.00 -12.82 8.81
N ILE A 5 -7.88 -13.52 7.70
CA ILE A 5 -8.87 -14.52 7.33
C ILE A 5 -8.35 -15.86 7.85
N ARG A 6 -9.16 -16.53 8.68
CA ARG A 6 -8.82 -17.79 9.37
C ARG A 6 -8.65 -18.91 8.34
N PHE A 7 -7.45 -19.00 7.78
CA PHE A 7 -6.98 -20.20 7.11
C PHE A 7 -6.91 -21.35 8.12
N ARG A 8 -7.38 -22.56 7.77
CA ARG A 8 -7.25 -23.73 8.66
C ARG A 8 -5.77 -23.94 9.03
N ARG A 9 -5.48 -24.28 10.29
CA ARG A 9 -4.15 -24.40 10.92
C ARG A 9 -3.17 -25.43 10.29
N SER A 10 -3.50 -26.04 9.16
CA SER A 10 -2.67 -27.03 8.47
C SER A 10 -1.68 -26.35 7.51
N SER A 11 -0.58 -27.04 7.17
CA SER A 11 0.41 -26.65 6.16
C SER A 11 -0.20 -26.64 4.75
N LYS A 12 -1.02 -25.63 4.47
CA LYS A 12 -1.69 -25.43 3.18
C LYS A 12 -0.66 -25.08 2.11
N LYS A 13 -0.73 -25.77 0.98
CA LYS A 13 0.12 -25.52 -0.20
C LYS A 13 -0.30 -24.20 -0.87
N PRO A 14 0.56 -23.64 -1.75
CA PRO A 14 0.23 -22.45 -2.54
C PRO A 14 -1.10 -22.58 -3.31
N GLN A 15 -1.37 -23.73 -3.91
CA GLN A 15 -2.61 -23.96 -4.66
C GLN A 15 -3.84 -23.84 -3.76
N ASP A 16 -3.76 -24.33 -2.52
CA ASP A 16 -4.89 -24.28 -1.59
C ASP A 16 -5.26 -22.83 -1.21
N VAL A 17 -4.27 -21.92 -1.16
CA VAL A 17 -4.53 -20.51 -0.84
C VAL A 17 -5.11 -19.75 -2.03
N GLU A 18 -4.69 -20.09 -3.23
CA GLU A 18 -5.28 -19.58 -4.45
C GLU A 18 -6.73 -20.05 -4.62
N GLU A 19 -6.97 -21.36 -4.53
CA GLU A 19 -8.31 -21.97 -4.63
C GLU A 19 -9.26 -21.36 -3.60
N TRP A 20 -8.82 -21.26 -2.34
CA TRP A 20 -9.63 -20.61 -1.31
C TRP A 20 -9.96 -19.15 -1.63
N LEU A 21 -9.00 -18.38 -2.17
CA LEU A 21 -9.24 -16.97 -2.50
C LEU A 21 -10.29 -16.85 -3.61
N MET A 22 -10.25 -17.75 -4.59
CA MET A 22 -11.16 -17.75 -5.73
C MET A 22 -12.54 -18.31 -5.38
N ASP A 23 -12.58 -19.50 -4.81
CA ASP A 23 -13.79 -20.32 -4.76
C ASP A 23 -14.52 -20.17 -3.42
N ASN A 24 -13.78 -19.91 -2.32
CA ASN A 24 -14.38 -19.83 -1.00
C ASN A 24 -14.59 -18.39 -0.54
N PHE A 25 -13.59 -17.51 -0.71
CA PHE A 25 -13.68 -16.12 -0.29
C PHE A 25 -14.37 -15.25 -1.34
N GLY A 26 -13.97 -15.41 -2.61
CA GLY A 26 -14.64 -14.80 -3.77
C GLY A 26 -14.73 -13.26 -3.73
N ARG A 27 -13.85 -12.59 -2.95
CA ARG A 27 -13.92 -11.13 -2.75
C ARG A 27 -12.58 -10.46 -3.04
N ARG A 28 -12.67 -9.37 -3.78
CA ARG A 28 -11.56 -8.48 -4.13
C ARG A 28 -11.80 -7.11 -3.53
N SER A 29 -10.73 -6.46 -3.07
CA SER A 29 -10.79 -5.11 -2.51
C SER A 29 -9.41 -4.47 -2.46
N GLN A 30 -9.32 -3.23 -2.93
CA GLN A 30 -8.16 -2.37 -2.73
C GLN A 30 -7.83 -2.15 -1.24
N PHE A 31 -8.81 -2.27 -0.33
CA PHE A 31 -8.61 -2.05 1.11
C PHE A 31 -8.16 -3.27 1.90
N ALA A 32 -7.92 -4.40 1.22
CA ALA A 32 -7.51 -5.67 1.79
C ALA A 32 -6.15 -6.12 1.23
N ALA A 33 -5.42 -6.90 2.03
CA ALA A 33 -4.17 -7.56 1.64
C ALA A 33 -4.16 -8.95 2.23
N LEU A 34 -3.73 -9.95 1.44
CA LEU A 34 -3.58 -11.33 1.89
C LEU A 34 -2.10 -11.66 2.06
N TYR A 35 -1.76 -12.33 3.15
CA TYR A 35 -0.41 -12.79 3.45
C TYR A 35 -0.40 -14.30 3.65
N TYR A 36 0.53 -14.96 2.98
CA TYR A 36 0.75 -16.40 3.01
C TYR A 36 2.26 -16.65 3.19
N PRO A 37 2.70 -17.70 3.89
CA PRO A 37 1.93 -18.65 4.69
C PRO A 37 1.67 -18.16 6.12
N TRP A 38 1.05 -19.02 6.93
CA TRP A 38 1.11 -18.88 8.40
C TRP A 38 2.56 -18.96 8.88
N ILE A 39 2.82 -18.29 10.01
CA ILE A 39 4.16 -18.16 10.59
C ILE A 39 4.24 -18.95 11.90
N GLN A 40 5.42 -19.46 12.21
CA GLN A 40 5.72 -20.12 13.46
C GLN A 40 6.39 -19.15 14.42
N VAL A 41 5.93 -19.13 15.67
CA VAL A 41 6.45 -18.31 16.76
C VAL A 41 6.65 -19.18 18.01
N PRO A 42 7.58 -18.83 18.92
CA PRO A 42 7.72 -19.52 20.19
C PRO A 42 6.48 -19.27 21.06
N ASN A 43 5.85 -20.34 21.57
CA ASN A 43 4.66 -20.22 22.42
C ASN A 43 5.07 -19.99 23.90
N PRO A 44 4.84 -18.81 24.48
CA PRO A 44 5.20 -18.55 25.88
C PRO A 44 4.37 -19.39 26.87
N ARG A 45 3.23 -19.96 26.44
CA ARG A 45 2.37 -20.82 27.29
C ARG A 45 2.73 -22.30 27.25
N ASP A 46 3.66 -22.70 26.37
CA ASP A 46 4.10 -24.10 26.20
C ASP A 46 5.63 -24.16 26.08
N ASN A 47 6.32 -23.56 27.05
CA ASN A 47 7.79 -23.55 27.17
C ASN A 47 8.54 -23.19 25.89
N GLY A 48 8.00 -22.26 25.09
CA GLY A 48 8.63 -21.80 23.85
C GLY A 48 8.49 -22.76 22.66
N LYS A 49 7.73 -23.86 22.78
CA LYS A 49 7.49 -24.76 21.64
C LYS A 49 6.87 -23.99 20.47
N PRO A 50 7.29 -24.25 19.22
CA PRO A 50 6.76 -23.55 18.06
C PRO A 50 5.24 -23.73 17.94
N THR A 51 4.52 -22.63 17.70
CA THR A 51 3.09 -22.65 17.38
C THR A 51 2.81 -21.81 16.13
N LEU A 52 1.83 -22.26 15.35
CA LEU A 52 1.41 -21.59 14.12
C LEU A 52 0.39 -20.50 14.43
N VAL A 53 0.67 -19.30 13.94
CA VAL A 53 -0.23 -18.14 14.05
C VAL A 53 -0.42 -17.47 12.69
N PRO A 54 -1.58 -16.82 12.46
CA PRO A 54 -1.76 -16.03 11.25
C PRO A 54 -0.78 -14.83 11.23
N PRO A 55 -0.29 -14.43 10.06
CA PRO A 55 0.76 -13.40 9.96
C PRO A 55 0.25 -11.97 10.20
N CYS A 56 -1.05 -11.74 10.24
CA CYS A 56 -1.67 -10.41 10.33
C CYS A 56 -1.10 -9.52 11.43
N GLY A 57 -0.91 -10.05 12.65
CA GLY A 57 -0.37 -9.30 13.78
C GLY A 57 1.06 -8.81 13.53
N HIS A 58 1.89 -9.69 12.96
CA HIS A 58 3.26 -9.36 12.61
C HIS A 58 3.30 -8.37 11.45
N MET A 59 2.39 -8.51 10.48
CA MET A 59 2.28 -7.56 9.37
C MET A 59 1.87 -6.16 9.84
N MET A 60 0.93 -6.05 10.79
CA MET A 60 0.60 -4.75 11.40
C MET A 60 1.82 -4.12 12.08
N GLY A 61 2.60 -4.90 12.83
CA GLY A 61 3.84 -4.41 13.44
C GLY A 61 4.89 -3.97 12.42
N ILE A 62 4.99 -4.66 11.28
CA ILE A 62 5.84 -4.24 10.16
C ILE A 62 5.33 -2.93 9.57
N TRP A 63 4.04 -2.81 9.30
CA TRP A 63 3.45 -1.59 8.74
C TRP A 63 3.74 -0.38 9.62
N CYS A 64 3.47 -0.47 10.94
CA CYS A 64 3.76 0.63 11.86
C CYS A 64 5.23 1.01 11.86
N ARG A 65 6.13 0.00 11.93
CA ARG A 65 7.58 0.25 11.91
C ARG A 65 8.05 0.88 10.60
N THR A 66 7.55 0.40 9.46
CA THR A 66 7.89 0.96 8.15
C THR A 66 7.39 2.40 8.03
N ASP A 67 6.17 2.69 8.49
CA ASP A 67 5.63 4.04 8.46
C ASP A 67 6.47 5.01 9.30
N GLU A 68 6.85 4.60 10.52
CA GLU A 68 7.63 5.41 11.44
C GLU A 68 9.05 5.67 10.94
N SER A 69 9.70 4.65 10.37
CA SER A 69 11.11 4.74 9.98
C SER A 69 11.34 5.23 8.54
N ARG A 70 10.36 5.05 7.64
CA ARG A 70 10.52 5.29 6.20
C ARG A 70 9.35 6.04 5.56
N GLY A 71 8.28 6.30 6.31
CA GLY A 71 7.07 6.92 5.80
C GLY A 71 6.08 5.93 5.19
N ILE A 72 4.79 6.31 5.20
CA ILE A 72 3.65 5.49 4.74
C ILE A 72 3.77 5.10 3.25
N HIS A 73 4.46 5.92 2.47
CA HIS A 73 4.68 5.72 1.04
C HIS A 73 5.64 4.55 0.73
N LYS A 74 6.43 4.08 1.72
CA LYS A 74 7.29 2.91 1.57
C LYS A 74 6.48 1.62 1.65
N ALA A 75 6.61 0.77 0.63
CA ALA A 75 6.02 -0.57 0.64
C ALA A 75 6.52 -1.42 1.84
N PRO A 76 5.62 -2.05 2.62
CA PRO A 76 5.97 -2.90 3.77
C PRO A 76 6.40 -4.31 3.35
N ALA A 77 7.37 -4.37 2.44
CA ALA A 77 7.99 -5.60 1.92
C ALA A 77 9.52 -5.45 1.95
N ASN A 78 10.22 -6.57 1.78
CA ASN A 78 11.65 -6.74 2.08
C ASN A 78 11.96 -6.43 3.56
N GLU A 79 11.06 -6.87 4.45
CA GLU A 79 11.11 -6.61 5.89
C GLU A 79 11.17 -7.93 6.66
N VAL A 80 11.95 -7.96 7.75
CA VAL A 80 12.05 -9.12 8.64
C VAL A 80 10.85 -9.12 9.61
N PRO A 81 10.04 -10.19 9.67
CA PRO A 81 9.02 -10.36 10.69
C PRO A 81 9.68 -10.83 12.00
N ARG A 82 9.97 -9.87 12.89
CA ARG A 82 10.61 -10.14 14.19
C ARG A 82 9.79 -11.14 15.01
N GLY A 83 10.47 -12.07 15.69
CA GLY A 83 9.83 -13.11 16.51
C GLY A 83 9.35 -14.34 15.74
N VAL A 84 9.43 -14.33 14.40
CA VAL A 84 9.14 -15.51 13.57
C VAL A 84 10.35 -16.43 13.52
N ILE A 85 10.13 -17.70 13.89
CA ILE A 85 11.16 -18.75 13.93
C ILE A 85 11.03 -19.77 12.79
N GLY A 86 9.90 -19.74 12.07
CA GLY A 86 9.65 -20.65 10.95
C GLY A 86 8.39 -20.28 10.16
N LEU A 87 8.14 -21.00 9.09
CA LEU A 87 6.97 -20.85 8.24
C LEU A 87 6.18 -22.17 8.22
N ALA A 88 4.87 -22.09 8.03
CA ALA A 88 4.06 -23.30 7.82
C ALA A 88 4.41 -24.01 6.51
N TYR A 89 4.93 -23.25 5.55
CA TYR A 89 5.28 -23.71 4.22
C TYR A 89 6.42 -22.84 3.65
N ASP A 90 7.50 -23.43 3.16
CA ASP A 90 8.60 -22.68 2.56
C ASP A 90 8.34 -22.41 1.07
N THR A 91 7.65 -21.30 0.77
CA THR A 91 7.28 -20.94 -0.61
C THR A 91 8.50 -20.63 -1.47
N ASN A 92 8.65 -21.35 -2.58
CA ASN A 92 9.72 -21.14 -3.55
C ASN A 92 9.37 -20.01 -4.54
N PHE A 93 10.32 -19.70 -5.43
CA PHE A 93 10.16 -18.61 -6.40
C PHE A 93 9.02 -18.85 -7.40
N ARG A 94 8.93 -20.06 -7.98
CA ARG A 94 7.91 -20.40 -8.98
C ARG A 94 6.51 -20.41 -8.38
N GLU A 95 6.36 -20.87 -7.15
CA GLU A 95 5.09 -20.82 -6.44
C GLU A 95 4.65 -19.39 -6.16
N GLN A 96 5.58 -18.52 -5.77
CA GLN A 96 5.28 -17.10 -5.62
C GLN A 96 4.82 -16.49 -6.95
N GLU A 97 5.44 -16.84 -8.08
CA GLU A 97 5.03 -16.32 -9.40
C GLU A 97 3.58 -16.66 -9.75
N LEU A 98 3.03 -17.77 -9.22
CA LEU A 98 1.61 -18.12 -9.36
C LEU A 98 0.72 -17.29 -8.42
N LEU A 99 1.16 -17.08 -7.18
CA LEU A 99 0.40 -16.38 -6.13
C LEU A 99 0.36 -14.85 -6.33
N ASN A 100 1.45 -14.26 -6.82
CA ASN A 100 1.60 -12.81 -6.88
C ASN A 100 0.58 -12.12 -7.82
N PRO A 101 0.28 -12.65 -9.02
CA PRO A 101 -0.82 -12.17 -9.86
C PRO A 101 -2.19 -12.21 -9.19
N GLN A 102 -2.36 -13.02 -8.14
CA GLN A 102 -3.59 -13.09 -7.35
C GLN A 102 -3.63 -12.06 -6.21
N GLY A 103 -2.62 -11.22 -6.05
CA GLY A 103 -2.52 -10.28 -4.92
C GLY A 103 -2.18 -10.97 -3.59
N ILE A 104 -1.68 -12.22 -3.62
CA ILE A 104 -1.29 -12.97 -2.44
C ILE A 104 0.18 -12.68 -2.13
N ASN A 105 0.44 -11.99 -1.01
CA ASN A 105 1.77 -11.61 -0.59
C ASN A 105 2.47 -12.75 0.14
N CYS A 106 3.65 -13.14 -0.32
CA CYS A 106 4.38 -14.25 0.28
C CYS A 106 5.33 -13.79 1.39
N ILE A 107 5.43 -14.55 2.49
CA ILE A 107 6.50 -14.49 3.47
C ILE A 107 7.42 -15.67 3.18
N ARG A 108 8.70 -15.39 2.89
CA ARG A 108 9.61 -16.39 2.32
C ARG A 108 10.92 -16.45 3.07
N LYS A 109 11.50 -17.65 3.12
CA LYS A 109 12.85 -17.88 3.62
C LYS A 109 13.86 -17.74 2.48
N PHE A 110 14.87 -16.92 2.69
CA PHE A 110 16.02 -16.75 1.82
C PHE A 110 17.26 -17.29 2.53
N ARG A 111 18.15 -17.98 1.78
CA ARG A 111 19.36 -18.61 2.37
C ARG A 111 20.23 -17.61 3.11
N ASP A 112 20.47 -16.43 2.52
CA ASP A 112 21.43 -15.45 3.06
C ASP A 112 20.78 -14.25 3.76
N ARG A 113 19.44 -14.15 3.71
CA ARG A 113 18.69 -13.00 4.28
C ARG A 113 17.66 -13.39 5.33
N GLY A 114 17.53 -14.69 5.62
CA GLY A 114 16.52 -15.20 6.54
C GLY A 114 15.10 -15.05 6.01
N THR A 115 14.13 -14.96 6.93
CA THR A 115 12.71 -14.83 6.59
C THR A 115 12.36 -13.37 6.30
N LEU A 116 11.76 -13.11 5.14
CA LEU A 116 11.33 -11.79 4.71
C LEU A 116 9.88 -11.81 4.23
N VAL A 117 9.18 -10.71 4.50
CA VAL A 117 7.94 -10.39 3.79
C VAL A 117 8.30 -9.97 2.36
N TRP A 118 7.72 -10.64 1.38
CA TRP A 118 8.12 -10.56 -0.01
C TRP A 118 6.93 -10.28 -0.95
N GLY A 119 6.09 -9.34 -0.55
CA GLY A 119 4.96 -8.84 -1.34
C GLY A 119 4.32 -7.62 -0.69
N ALA A 120 3.82 -6.70 -1.50
CA ALA A 120 3.13 -5.48 -1.05
C ALA A 120 1.90 -5.15 -1.90
N ARG A 121 1.23 -6.16 -2.45
CA ARG A 121 0.01 -6.03 -3.26
C ARG A 121 -1.25 -6.03 -2.40
N THR A 122 -2.26 -5.27 -2.83
CA THR A 122 -3.62 -5.36 -2.31
C THR A 122 -4.35 -6.55 -2.95
N LEU A 123 -5.57 -6.80 -2.50
CA LEU A 123 -6.50 -7.76 -3.12
C LEU A 123 -7.41 -7.09 -4.17
N THR A 124 -7.00 -5.97 -4.76
CA THR A 124 -7.78 -5.37 -5.86
C THR A 124 -7.87 -6.31 -7.07
N GLU A 125 -8.76 -5.98 -8.01
CA GLU A 125 -8.89 -6.72 -9.26
C GLU A 125 -7.57 -6.73 -10.03
N LYS A 126 -7.26 -7.82 -10.74
CA LYS A 126 -5.96 -7.96 -11.44
C LYS A 126 -5.71 -6.83 -12.46
N ALA A 127 -6.79 -6.39 -13.11
CA ALA A 127 -6.78 -5.33 -14.11
C ALA A 127 -6.58 -3.93 -13.49
N ASP A 128 -6.90 -3.76 -12.21
CA ASP A 128 -6.74 -2.49 -11.51
C ASP A 128 -5.28 -2.31 -11.08
N THR A 129 -4.57 -1.48 -11.84
CA THR A 129 -3.16 -1.19 -11.57
C THR A 129 -2.97 -0.01 -10.63
N ASP A 130 -3.98 0.85 -10.47
CA ASP A 130 -3.90 2.07 -9.67
C ASP A 130 -3.85 1.72 -8.18
N TRP A 131 -4.66 0.75 -7.77
CA TRP A 131 -4.76 0.34 -6.38
C TRP A 131 -4.00 -0.94 -6.05
N ARG A 132 -3.12 -1.39 -6.95
CA ARG A 132 -2.38 -2.64 -6.82
C ARG A 132 -1.51 -2.71 -5.58
N TYR A 133 -0.95 -1.59 -5.12
CA TYR A 133 0.04 -1.58 -4.04
C TYR A 133 -0.51 -1.05 -2.72
N ILE A 134 -0.14 -1.73 -1.64
CA ILE A 134 -0.50 -1.38 -0.27
C ILE A 134 -0.02 0.03 0.09
N SER A 135 1.21 0.40 -0.28
CA SER A 135 1.75 1.73 0.02
C SER A 135 0.93 2.85 -0.63
N VAL A 136 0.55 2.70 -1.90
CA VAL A 136 -0.27 3.67 -2.64
C VAL A 136 -1.63 3.82 -1.98
N ARG A 137 -2.33 2.71 -1.72
CA ARG A 137 -3.66 2.77 -1.10
C ARG A 137 -3.62 3.38 0.30
N ARG A 138 -2.62 3.02 1.11
CA ARG A 138 -2.46 3.54 2.47
C ARG A 138 -2.11 5.02 2.47
N LEU A 139 -1.24 5.47 1.57
CA LEU A 139 -0.90 6.89 1.41
C LEU A 139 -2.14 7.70 1.04
N MET A 140 -2.93 7.24 0.07
CA MET A 140 -4.16 7.91 -0.32
C MET A 140 -5.18 7.97 0.83
N SER A 141 -5.34 6.89 1.59
CA SER A 141 -6.21 6.92 2.79
C SER A 141 -5.72 7.87 3.87
N TYR A 142 -4.40 7.96 4.09
CA TYR A 142 -3.81 8.90 5.04
C TYR A 142 -4.03 10.35 4.61
N ILE A 143 -3.80 10.67 3.33
CA ILE A 143 -4.00 12.00 2.78
C ILE A 143 -5.46 12.42 2.88
N SER A 144 -6.40 11.57 2.43
CA SER A 144 -7.83 11.87 2.50
C SER A 144 -8.29 12.14 3.93
N LYS A 145 -7.87 11.30 4.89
CA LYS A 145 -8.27 11.50 6.29
C LYS A 145 -7.63 12.74 6.93
N SER A 146 -6.38 13.04 6.57
CA SER A 146 -5.68 14.22 7.07
C SER A 146 -6.29 15.51 6.53
N ILE A 147 -6.70 15.54 5.26
CA ILE A 147 -7.43 16.67 4.67
C ILE A 147 -8.77 16.84 5.39
N GLU A 148 -9.57 15.77 5.49
CA GLU A 148 -10.88 15.81 6.17
C GLU A 148 -10.79 16.38 7.59
N GLN A 149 -9.78 15.96 8.38
CA GLN A 149 -9.54 16.46 9.73
C GLN A 149 -9.00 17.89 9.73
N GLY A 150 -8.06 18.20 8.85
CA GLY A 150 -7.40 19.50 8.75
C GLY A 150 -8.28 20.63 8.22
N THR A 151 -9.41 20.30 7.57
CA THR A 151 -10.36 21.27 7.02
C THR A 151 -11.71 21.30 7.74
N GLN A 152 -11.85 20.68 8.91
CA GLN A 152 -13.11 20.70 9.68
C GLN A 152 -13.59 22.12 10.03
N TRP A 153 -12.66 23.06 10.18
CA TRP A 153 -12.99 24.46 10.47
C TRP A 153 -13.76 25.15 9.34
N ALA A 154 -13.78 24.60 8.12
CA ALA A 154 -14.51 25.18 7.00
C ALA A 154 -16.02 24.95 7.08
N VAL A 155 -16.46 24.01 7.93
CA VAL A 155 -17.88 23.70 8.10
C VAL A 155 -18.59 24.90 8.73
N PHE A 156 -19.69 25.33 8.12
CA PHE A 156 -20.49 26.52 8.51
C PHE A 156 -19.83 27.88 8.29
N GLU A 157 -18.67 27.95 7.64
CA GLU A 157 -18.13 29.23 7.17
C GLU A 157 -18.94 29.74 5.96
N PRO A 158 -18.96 31.07 5.71
CA PRO A 158 -19.51 31.62 4.47
C PRO A 158 -18.82 30.99 3.26
N ASN A 159 -19.62 30.41 2.36
CA ASN A 159 -19.10 29.81 1.13
C ASN A 159 -18.80 30.94 0.13
N ASP A 160 -17.57 31.44 0.11
CA ASP A 160 -17.11 32.53 -0.73
C ASP A 160 -15.66 32.31 -1.20
N GLU A 161 -15.17 33.22 -2.06
CA GLU A 161 -13.81 33.15 -2.61
C GLU A 161 -12.73 33.16 -1.52
N ASP A 162 -12.98 33.81 -0.38
CA ASP A 162 -12.07 33.84 0.76
C ASP A 162 -11.98 32.46 1.43
N LEU A 163 -13.11 31.77 1.65
CA LEU A 163 -13.12 30.39 2.11
C LEU A 163 -12.37 29.48 1.14
N TRP A 164 -12.64 29.59 -0.16
CA TRP A 164 -12.00 28.78 -1.19
C TRP A 164 -10.48 28.95 -1.19
N ALA A 165 -9.99 30.18 -1.10
CA ALA A 165 -8.57 30.50 -0.99
C ALA A 165 -7.94 29.93 0.30
N ARG A 166 -8.63 30.03 1.44
CA ARG A 166 -8.14 29.47 2.73
C ARG A 166 -8.05 27.94 2.69
N VAL A 167 -9.07 27.26 2.17
CA VAL A 167 -9.09 25.79 2.04
C VAL A 167 -8.00 25.33 1.09
N THR A 168 -7.90 25.96 -0.09
CA THR A 168 -6.87 25.65 -1.10
C THR A 168 -5.47 25.78 -0.52
N ARG A 169 -5.16 26.90 0.16
CA ARG A 169 -3.85 27.12 0.79
C ARG A 169 -3.56 26.07 1.87
N THR A 170 -4.55 25.71 2.68
CA THR A 170 -4.40 24.71 3.74
C THR A 170 -4.03 23.34 3.16
N VAL A 171 -4.77 22.89 2.14
CA VAL A 171 -4.54 21.59 1.50
C VAL A 171 -3.22 21.59 0.72
N LYS A 172 -2.90 22.66 -0.02
CA LYS A 172 -1.62 22.79 -0.74
C LYS A 172 -0.43 22.70 0.21
N ASN A 173 -0.42 23.47 1.31
CA ASN A 173 0.66 23.44 2.29
C ASN A 173 0.89 22.03 2.88
N PHE A 174 -0.19 21.29 3.12
CA PHE A 174 -0.10 19.90 3.56
C PHE A 174 0.52 19.00 2.49
N LEU A 175 0.03 19.05 1.25
CA LEU A 175 0.52 18.22 0.15
C LEU A 175 1.97 18.55 -0.23
N GLU A 176 2.39 19.82 -0.15
CA GLU A 176 3.80 20.20 -0.33
C GLU A 176 4.71 19.52 0.68
N ARG A 177 4.30 19.43 1.95
CA ARG A 177 5.06 18.69 2.96
C ARG A 177 5.17 17.21 2.60
N ILE A 178 4.07 16.59 2.21
CA ILE A 178 4.04 15.18 1.79
C ILE A 178 4.92 14.94 0.56
N TRP A 179 4.96 15.87 -0.39
CA TRP A 179 5.86 15.83 -1.54
C TRP A 179 7.33 15.96 -1.13
N ARG A 180 7.68 16.91 -0.26
CA ARG A 180 9.05 17.08 0.27
C ARG A 180 9.55 15.87 1.05
N GLU A 181 8.64 15.10 1.66
CA GLU A 181 8.93 13.81 2.30
C GLU A 181 9.17 12.67 1.29
N GLY A 182 9.07 12.92 -0.02
CA GLY A 182 9.30 11.95 -1.08
C GLY A 182 8.12 11.00 -1.34
N ALA A 183 6.94 11.29 -0.78
CA ALA A 183 5.77 10.44 -0.93
C ALA A 183 5.04 10.63 -2.27
N LEU A 184 5.22 11.80 -2.91
CA LEU A 184 4.61 12.14 -4.19
C LEU A 184 5.68 12.18 -5.30
N PHE A 185 5.33 11.69 -6.48
CA PHE A 185 6.18 11.69 -7.66
C PHE A 185 6.04 13.02 -8.41
N GLY A 186 7.16 13.62 -8.83
CA GLY A 186 7.18 14.88 -9.56
C GLY A 186 8.43 15.68 -9.19
N SER A 187 8.99 16.39 -10.16
CA SER A 187 10.15 17.28 -9.95
C SER A 187 9.77 18.63 -9.34
N SER A 188 8.48 19.00 -9.42
CA SER A 188 7.89 20.16 -8.75
C SER A 188 6.55 19.80 -8.08
N PRO A 189 6.03 20.66 -7.18
CA PRO A 189 4.70 20.46 -6.59
C PRO A 189 3.58 20.33 -7.62
N GLU A 190 3.64 21.09 -8.71
CA GLU A 190 2.64 21.13 -9.78
C GLU A 190 2.58 19.84 -10.61
N GLU A 191 3.71 19.12 -10.71
CA GLU A 191 3.75 17.77 -11.30
C GLU A 191 3.23 16.71 -10.32
N ALA A 192 3.31 16.97 -9.01
CA ALA A 192 3.01 16.02 -7.95
C ALA A 192 1.55 16.04 -7.48
N PHE A 193 0.90 17.21 -7.47
CA PHE A 193 -0.48 17.35 -7.05
C PHE A 193 -1.12 18.64 -7.57
N TYR A 194 -2.46 18.69 -7.54
CA TYR A 194 -3.22 19.92 -7.69
C TYR A 194 -4.35 20.00 -6.67
N VAL A 195 -4.78 21.22 -6.38
CA VAL A 195 -5.94 21.53 -5.52
C VAL A 195 -6.76 22.61 -6.23
N LYS A 196 -8.03 22.31 -6.51
CA LYS A 196 -8.98 23.21 -7.16
C LYS A 196 -10.18 23.42 -6.22
N CYS A 197 -10.45 24.68 -5.91
CA CYS A 197 -11.63 25.13 -5.19
C CYS A 197 -11.92 26.54 -5.72
N ASP A 198 -12.83 26.62 -6.67
CA ASP A 198 -13.11 27.85 -7.43
C ASP A 198 -14.58 27.88 -7.87
N ALA A 199 -14.96 28.94 -8.58
CA ALA A 199 -16.31 29.16 -9.07
C ALA A 199 -16.75 28.16 -10.15
N GLU A 200 -15.82 27.46 -10.80
CA GLU A 200 -16.15 26.41 -11.78
C GLU A 200 -16.71 25.18 -11.05
N LEU A 201 -16.13 24.83 -9.89
CA LEU A 201 -16.63 23.75 -9.04
C LEU A 201 -17.79 24.18 -8.12
N ASN A 202 -17.78 25.44 -7.67
CA ASN A 202 -18.73 25.97 -6.69
C ASN A 202 -19.65 27.02 -7.33
N THR A 203 -20.55 26.56 -8.20
CA THR A 203 -21.53 27.42 -8.86
C THR A 203 -22.60 27.91 -7.88
N PRO A 204 -23.33 29.01 -8.18
CA PRO A 204 -24.42 29.50 -7.33
C PRO A 204 -25.46 28.43 -6.96
N GLU A 205 -25.71 27.46 -7.83
CA GLU A 205 -26.63 26.35 -7.60
C GLU A 205 -26.09 25.39 -6.54
N THR A 206 -24.82 25.00 -6.62
CA THR A 206 -24.17 24.12 -5.64
C THR A 206 -24.04 24.80 -4.28
N MET A 207 -23.74 26.10 -4.27
CA MET A 207 -23.63 26.90 -3.05
C MET A 207 -24.99 27.03 -2.34
N LYS A 208 -26.09 27.18 -3.08
CA LYS A 208 -27.46 27.17 -2.51
C LYS A 208 -27.82 25.84 -1.84
N LEU A 209 -27.19 24.73 -2.25
CA LEU A 209 -27.34 23.43 -1.60
C LEU A 209 -26.46 23.29 -0.35
N GLY A 210 -25.65 24.31 -0.02
CA GLY A 210 -24.71 24.27 1.11
C GLY A 210 -23.49 23.38 0.85
N LEU A 211 -23.17 23.11 -0.42
CA LEU A 211 -22.04 22.26 -0.80
C LEU A 211 -20.80 23.09 -1.11
N LEU A 212 -19.64 22.61 -0.65
CA LEU A 212 -18.32 23.11 -1.03
C LEU A 212 -17.56 21.97 -1.71
N TYR A 213 -17.27 22.12 -3.00
CA TYR A 213 -16.49 21.19 -3.78
C TYR A 213 -15.02 21.60 -3.80
N VAL A 214 -14.16 20.65 -3.43
CA VAL A 214 -12.70 20.76 -3.49
C VAL A 214 -12.19 19.54 -4.24
N GLU A 215 -11.58 19.76 -5.39
CA GLU A 215 -10.95 18.70 -6.18
C GLU A 215 -9.45 18.63 -5.87
N VAL A 216 -8.96 17.42 -5.61
CA VAL A 216 -7.56 17.17 -5.26
C VAL A 216 -7.05 16.01 -6.09
N GLY A 217 -6.05 16.26 -6.94
CA GLY A 217 -5.31 15.22 -7.66
C GLY A 217 -3.92 15.05 -7.09
N ILE A 218 -3.44 13.79 -7.01
CA ILE A 218 -2.18 13.43 -6.37
C ILE A 218 -1.48 12.34 -7.19
N ALA A 219 -0.16 12.46 -7.36
CA ALA A 219 0.69 11.47 -7.99
C ALA A 219 1.52 10.71 -6.93
N PRO A 220 1.06 9.55 -6.41
CA PRO A 220 1.80 8.79 -5.41
C PRO A 220 3.01 8.06 -6.02
N VAL A 221 4.10 7.96 -5.26
CA VAL A 221 5.23 7.08 -5.64
C VAL A 221 4.81 5.61 -5.62
N ARG A 222 5.33 4.83 -6.58
CA ARG A 222 5.03 3.40 -6.73
C ARG A 222 6.31 2.57 -6.51
N PRO A 223 6.22 1.39 -5.86
CA PRO A 223 7.38 0.55 -5.63
C PRO A 223 7.86 -0.13 -6.92
N ALA A 224 9.18 -0.28 -7.06
CA ALA A 224 9.78 -1.14 -8.07
C ALA A 224 9.66 -2.60 -7.65
N GLU A 225 8.62 -3.29 -8.12
CA GLU A 225 8.38 -4.70 -7.80
C GLU A 225 9.29 -5.65 -8.62
N PHE A 226 9.55 -5.30 -9.89
CA PHE A 226 10.41 -6.07 -10.78
C PHE A 226 11.56 -5.18 -11.27
N VAL A 227 12.78 -5.70 -11.21
CA VAL A 227 13.97 -5.05 -11.77
C VAL A 227 14.42 -5.91 -12.95
N VAL A 228 14.31 -5.37 -14.16
CA VAL A 228 14.67 -6.07 -15.41
C VAL A 228 15.97 -5.47 -15.92
N PHE A 229 17.05 -6.24 -15.86
CA PHE A 229 18.31 -5.88 -16.52
C PHE A 229 18.30 -6.39 -17.95
N ARG A 230 18.55 -5.50 -18.92
CA ARG A 230 18.77 -5.86 -20.32
C ARG A 230 20.27 -5.74 -20.57
N ILE A 231 20.94 -6.88 -20.76
CA ILE A 231 22.38 -6.94 -20.99
C ILE A 231 22.59 -7.35 -22.45
N SER A 232 23.30 -6.53 -23.20
CA SER A 232 23.74 -6.81 -24.56
C SER A 232 25.26 -6.80 -24.62
N GLN A 233 25.83 -7.62 -25.51
CA GLN A 233 27.23 -7.44 -25.90
C GLN A 233 27.33 -6.13 -26.68
N TRP A 234 28.16 -5.21 -26.22
CA TRP A 234 28.44 -3.96 -26.89
C TRP A 234 29.80 -4.05 -27.58
N ASP A 235 29.83 -3.77 -28.88
CA ASP A 235 31.06 -3.62 -29.63
C ASP A 235 31.41 -2.12 -29.68
N PRO A 236 32.51 -1.68 -29.05
CA PRO A 236 32.90 -0.27 -29.05
C PRO A 236 33.30 0.25 -30.45
N THR A 237 33.45 -0.63 -31.45
CA THR A 237 33.82 -0.25 -32.83
C THR A 237 32.64 -0.03 -33.76
N GLN A 238 31.41 -0.30 -33.31
CA GLN A 238 30.22 0.03 -34.09
C GLN A 238 29.78 1.47 -33.80
N GLU A 239 29.94 2.35 -34.79
CA GLU A 239 29.37 3.70 -34.75
C GLU A 239 27.85 3.61 -34.50
N GLN A 240 27.35 4.46 -33.59
CA GLN A 240 25.93 4.60 -33.32
C GLN A 240 25.25 5.19 -34.57
N GLY A 241 24.59 4.35 -35.35
CA GLY A 241 23.68 4.77 -36.44
C GLY A 241 22.37 5.34 -35.92
#